data_AF-A0A2D6EWN7-F1
#
_entry.id   AF-A0A2D6EWN7-F1
#
_cell.length_a   1.000
_cell.length_b   1.000
_cell.length_c   1.000
_cell.angle_alpha   90.00
_cell.angle_beta   90.00
_cell.angle_gamma   90.00
#
_symmetry.space_group_name_H-M   'P 1'
#
loop_
_entity.id
_entity.type
_entity.pdbx_description
1 polymer ?
#
loop_
_entity_poly.entity_id
_entity_poly.type
_entity_poly.pdbx_seq_one_letter_code
_entity_poly.pdbx_strand_id
1 'polypeptide(L)'
;MYVTVYHHIRQFYGMTRWYQKINGTFSNVPTYFVYALTLLPFVLVHFRSMGPFAYYTSRDIFSVPNPLVYGLGLGVYGLVVAVWLAYEVHEYVKKRNSLSRFLSVLSPAMVYFYCFFIAQTTTQILIPLLVAHGLPYLAVMSLSLKRLNRSKLLFPAVLITATALVGGLMEKWFEGAFETIIYNPAEMLFGHHALIGVFLVPLFYHFIFDAHIWRAKHADAKVVFQ
;
A
#
# COMPACT_ATOMS: atom_id res chain seq x y z
N MET A 1 0.15 7.05 8.14
CA MET A 1 1.09 6.00 7.71
C MET A 1 0.62 4.57 8.04
N TYR A 2 0.39 4.22 9.30
CA TYR A 2 -0.01 2.85 9.70
C TYR A 2 -1.23 2.31 8.93
N VAL A 3 -2.25 3.14 8.77
CA VAL A 3 -3.49 2.77 8.07
C VAL A 3 -3.21 2.55 6.57
N THR A 4 -2.35 3.37 5.96
CA THR A 4 -1.89 3.19 4.57
C THR A 4 -1.16 1.87 4.39
N VAL A 5 -0.26 1.51 5.32
CA VAL A 5 0.46 0.23 5.29
C VAL A 5 -0.51 -0.94 5.44
N TYR A 6 -1.41 -0.89 6.43
CA TYR A 6 -2.45 -1.90 6.59
C TYR A 6 -3.27 -2.09 5.31
N HIS A 7 -3.66 -0.98 4.69
CA HIS A 7 -4.40 -0.95 3.44
C HIS A 7 -3.62 -1.57 2.27
N HIS A 8 -2.33 -1.24 2.10
CA HIS A 8 -1.48 -1.86 1.07
C HIS A 8 -1.35 -3.37 1.26
N ILE A 9 -1.14 -3.82 2.50
CA ILE A 9 -1.04 -5.25 2.81
C ILE A 9 -2.35 -5.96 2.44
N ARG A 10 -3.50 -5.35 2.74
CA ARG A 10 -4.82 -5.85 2.34
C ARG A 10 -4.99 -5.91 0.82
N GLN A 11 -4.48 -4.92 0.09
CA GLN A 11 -4.47 -4.91 -1.37
C GLN A 11 -3.58 -6.02 -1.93
N PHE A 12 -2.34 -6.18 -1.46
CA PHE A 12 -1.45 -7.25 -1.89
C PHE A 12 -2.04 -8.63 -1.60
N TYR A 13 -2.62 -8.81 -0.42
CA TYR A 13 -3.41 -10.00 -0.09
C TYR A 13 -4.50 -10.26 -1.14
N GLY A 14 -5.31 -9.25 -1.46
CA GLY A 14 -6.40 -9.35 -2.43
C GLY A 14 -5.89 -9.77 -3.81
N MET A 15 -4.80 -9.15 -4.28
CA MET A 15 -4.17 -9.49 -5.55
C MET A 15 -3.60 -10.90 -5.58
N THR A 16 -2.91 -11.36 -4.52
CA THR A 16 -2.41 -12.73 -4.44
C THR A 16 -3.56 -13.74 -4.51
N ARG A 17 -4.66 -13.51 -3.77
CA ARG A 17 -5.86 -14.35 -3.84
C ARG A 17 -6.48 -14.37 -5.23
N TRP A 18 -6.47 -13.22 -5.90
CA TRP A 18 -6.99 -13.10 -7.25
C TRP A 18 -6.15 -13.92 -8.25
N TYR A 19 -4.82 -13.77 -8.23
CA TYR A 19 -3.94 -14.56 -9.10
C TYR A 19 -4.02 -16.06 -8.83
N GLN A 20 -4.19 -16.48 -7.57
CA GLN A 20 -4.43 -17.88 -7.22
C GLN A 20 -5.72 -18.41 -7.84
N LYS A 21 -6.81 -17.62 -7.78
CA LYS A 21 -8.10 -17.99 -8.36
C LYS A 21 -8.02 -18.14 -9.88
N ILE A 22 -7.39 -17.20 -10.59
CA ILE A 22 -7.20 -17.27 -12.05
C ILE A 22 -6.41 -18.54 -12.42
N ASN A 23 -5.35 -18.84 -11.68
CA ASN A 23 -4.47 -19.96 -11.98
C ASN A 23 -4.96 -21.30 -11.42
N GLY A 24 -6.13 -21.35 -10.75
CA GLY A 24 -6.64 -22.58 -10.10
C GLY A 24 -5.75 -23.11 -8.97
N THR A 25 -4.83 -22.30 -8.43
CA THR A 25 -3.82 -22.71 -7.44
C THR A 25 -4.13 -22.13 -6.05
N PHE A 26 -5.22 -22.59 -5.45
CA PHE A 26 -5.63 -22.14 -4.13
C PHE A 26 -4.70 -22.67 -3.03
N SER A 27 -3.90 -21.79 -2.44
CA SER A 27 -3.05 -22.08 -1.29
C SER A 27 -3.04 -20.88 -0.34
N ASN A 28 -3.09 -21.13 0.96
CA ASN A 28 -2.93 -20.05 1.96
C ASN A 28 -1.45 -19.69 2.19
N VAL A 29 -0.52 -20.53 1.74
CA VAL A 29 0.92 -20.37 2.04
C VAL A 29 1.51 -19.07 1.46
N PRO A 30 1.32 -18.72 0.18
CA PRO A 30 1.80 -17.44 -0.38
C PRO A 30 1.28 -16.22 0.38
N THR A 31 0.07 -16.32 0.92
CA THR A 31 -0.54 -15.25 1.71
C THR A 31 0.22 -14.98 3.00
N TYR A 32 0.67 -16.02 3.70
CA TYR A 32 1.49 -15.84 4.90
C TYR A 32 2.82 -15.15 4.57
N PHE A 33 3.42 -15.48 3.42
CA PHE A 33 4.63 -14.80 2.96
C PHE A 33 4.38 -13.34 2.61
N VAL A 34 3.25 -12.98 1.97
CA VAL A 34 2.90 -11.57 1.76
C VAL A 34 2.84 -10.82 3.09
N TYR A 35 2.14 -11.36 4.10
CA TYR A 35 2.08 -10.73 5.42
C TYR A 35 3.45 -10.62 6.07
N ALA A 36 4.24 -11.70 6.12
CA ALA A 36 5.54 -11.69 6.77
C ALA A 36 6.51 -10.72 6.06
N LEU A 37 6.60 -10.78 4.73
CA LEU A 37 7.54 -9.98 3.93
C LEU A 37 7.16 -8.50 3.82
N THR A 38 5.94 -8.11 4.22
CA THR A 38 5.52 -6.71 4.29
C THR A 38 5.43 -6.18 5.73
N LEU A 39 4.93 -6.96 6.68
CA LEU A 39 4.86 -6.54 8.07
C LEU A 39 6.25 -6.46 8.72
N LEU A 40 7.15 -7.40 8.45
CA LEU A 40 8.48 -7.39 9.08
C LEU A 40 9.28 -6.14 8.72
N PRO A 41 9.45 -5.74 7.44
CA PRO A 41 10.14 -4.49 7.13
C PRO A 41 9.50 -3.28 7.79
N PHE A 42 8.17 -3.19 7.78
CA PHE A 42 7.46 -2.08 8.40
C PHE A 42 7.66 -2.04 9.92
N VAL A 43 7.63 -3.16 10.63
CA VAL A 43 7.92 -3.20 12.07
C VAL A 43 9.37 -2.79 12.32
N LEU A 44 10.30 -3.34 11.55
CA LEU A 44 11.73 -3.12 11.76
C LEU A 44 12.18 -1.68 11.48
N VAL A 45 11.44 -0.93 10.66
CA VAL A 45 11.72 0.50 10.46
C VAL A 45 11.69 1.30 11.77
N HIS A 46 10.89 0.87 12.75
CA HIS A 46 10.77 1.52 14.06
C HIS A 46 12.04 1.38 14.91
N PHE A 47 12.90 0.40 14.61
CA PHE A 47 14.16 0.17 15.31
C PHE A 47 15.38 0.66 14.54
N ARG A 48 15.18 1.16 13.32
CA ARG A 48 16.24 1.68 12.46
C ARG A 48 16.63 3.09 12.93
N SER A 49 17.93 3.37 12.97
CA SER A 49 18.41 4.73 13.18
C SER A 49 18.22 5.53 11.88
N MET A 50 17.08 6.18 11.75
CA MET A 50 16.73 7.07 10.66
C MET A 50 16.37 8.47 11.19
N GLY A 51 16.52 9.49 10.35
CA GLY A 51 16.06 10.85 10.67
C GLY A 51 14.53 10.90 10.86
N PRO A 52 13.99 12.01 11.38
CA PRO A 52 12.55 12.15 11.57
C PRO A 52 11.81 11.98 10.24
N PHE A 53 10.87 11.04 10.21
CA PHE A 53 9.97 10.85 9.08
C PHE A 53 8.78 11.78 9.26
N ALA A 54 8.75 12.87 8.48
CA ALA A 54 7.66 13.82 8.48
C ALA A 54 6.89 13.70 7.16
N TYR A 55 5.60 13.39 7.24
CA TYR A 55 4.66 13.54 6.14
C TYR A 55 3.55 14.52 6.53
N TYR A 56 2.74 14.17 7.53
CA TYR A 56 1.77 15.06 8.17
C TYR A 56 2.26 15.63 9.49
N THR A 57 3.16 14.96 10.20
CA THR A 57 3.74 15.44 11.47
C THR A 57 5.17 14.95 11.63
N SER A 58 5.97 15.64 12.45
CA SER A 58 7.34 15.21 12.79
C SER A 58 7.42 13.87 13.56
N ARG A 59 6.27 13.25 13.90
CA ARG A 59 6.14 12.01 14.67
C ARG A 59 5.21 10.98 14.01
N ASP A 60 5.10 10.98 12.67
CA ASP A 60 4.19 10.08 11.96
C ASP A 60 4.56 8.59 12.05
N ILE A 61 5.83 8.31 12.32
CA ILE A 61 6.35 6.97 12.60
C ILE A 61 6.94 6.99 14.00
N PHE A 62 6.52 6.04 14.82
CA PHE A 62 7.15 5.80 16.10
C PHE A 62 8.57 5.25 15.88
N SER A 63 9.59 5.92 16.42
CA SER A 63 10.99 5.52 16.25
C SER A 63 11.65 5.31 17.62
N VAL A 64 12.16 4.10 17.83
CA VAL A 64 12.96 3.69 18.99
C VAL A 64 14.19 2.96 18.46
N PRO A 65 15.22 3.71 18.00
CA PRO A 65 16.40 3.12 17.38
C PRO A 65 17.06 2.10 18.30
N ASN A 66 17.20 0.86 17.81
CA ASN A 66 17.86 -0.23 18.52
C ASN A 66 18.59 -1.12 17.50
N PRO A 67 19.92 -0.94 17.35
CA PRO A 67 20.71 -1.67 16.36
C PRO A 67 20.66 -3.20 16.52
N LEU A 68 20.55 -3.69 17.76
CA LEU A 68 20.49 -5.13 18.05
C LEU A 68 19.16 -5.72 17.57
N VAL A 69 18.03 -5.10 17.94
CA VAL A 69 16.70 -5.55 17.51
C VAL A 69 16.57 -5.45 15.99
N TYR A 70 17.06 -4.37 15.39
CA TYR A 70 17.07 -4.21 13.95
C TYR A 70 17.91 -5.30 13.25
N GLY A 71 19.13 -5.57 13.75
CA GLY A 71 20.02 -6.59 13.20
C GLY A 71 19.44 -8.01 13.30
N LEU A 72 18.89 -8.38 14.45
CA LEU A 72 18.19 -9.67 14.62
C LEU A 72 16.97 -9.76 13.69
N GLY A 73 16.22 -8.66 13.56
CA GLY A 73 15.09 -8.55 12.65
C GLY A 73 15.47 -8.76 11.18
N LEU A 74 16.59 -8.20 10.73
CA LEU A 74 17.11 -8.45 9.38
C LEU A 74 17.47 -9.92 9.16
N GLY A 75 18.05 -10.58 10.18
CA GLY A 75 18.29 -12.03 10.14
C GLY A 75 17.01 -12.84 10.00
N VAL A 76 15.98 -12.50 10.79
CA VAL A 76 14.64 -13.13 10.68
C VAL A 76 14.03 -12.88 9.31
N TYR A 77 14.10 -11.66 8.78
CA TYR A 77 13.60 -11.34 7.45
C TYR A 77 14.32 -12.16 6.36
N GLY A 78 15.65 -12.25 6.42
CA GLY A 78 16.44 -13.08 5.51
C GLY A 78 16.04 -14.56 5.56
N LEU A 79 15.79 -15.10 6.76
CA LEU A 79 15.28 -16.46 6.93
C LEU A 79 13.90 -16.64 6.30
N VAL A 80 12.96 -15.69 6.48
CA VAL A 80 11.64 -15.74 5.85
C VAL A 80 11.75 -15.73 4.33
N VAL A 81 12.63 -14.90 3.75
CA VAL A 81 12.90 -14.88 2.30
C VAL A 81 13.45 -16.24 1.84
N ALA A 82 14.41 -16.81 2.55
CA ALA A 82 14.99 -18.12 2.20
C ALA A 82 13.94 -19.24 2.24
N VAL A 83 13.08 -19.26 3.28
CA VAL A 83 11.98 -20.23 3.40
C VAL A 83 10.95 -20.05 2.28
N TRP A 84 10.61 -18.81 1.93
CA TRP A 84 9.73 -18.52 0.80
C TRP A 84 10.31 -19.00 -0.53
N LEU A 85 11.59 -18.72 -0.80
CA LEU A 85 12.25 -19.18 -2.02
C LEU A 85 12.32 -20.70 -2.10
N ALA A 86 12.62 -21.38 -0.98
CA ALA A 86 12.58 -22.84 -0.92
C ALA A 86 11.18 -23.40 -1.21
N TYR A 87 10.13 -22.76 -0.68
CA TYR A 87 8.74 -23.10 -1.01
C TYR A 87 8.43 -22.91 -2.49
N GLU A 88 8.86 -21.81 -3.12
CA GLU A 88 8.63 -21.56 -4.54
C GLU A 88 9.38 -22.56 -5.44
N VAL A 89 10.61 -22.93 -5.08
CA VAL A 89 11.38 -23.99 -5.76
C VAL A 89 10.67 -25.34 -5.63
N HIS A 90 10.18 -25.69 -4.44
CA HIS A 90 9.42 -26.92 -4.24
C HIS A 90 8.18 -26.98 -5.15
N GLU A 91 7.41 -25.89 -5.19
CA GLU A 91 6.21 -25.78 -6.02
C GLU A 91 6.52 -25.78 -7.52
N TYR A 92 7.66 -25.22 -7.92
CA TYR A 92 8.16 -25.26 -9.29
C TYR A 92 8.49 -26.70 -9.72
N VAL A 93 9.22 -27.45 -8.89
CA VAL A 93 9.51 -28.87 -9.13
C VAL A 93 8.22 -29.70 -9.21
N LYS A 94 7.19 -29.36 -8.42
CA LYS A 94 5.87 -29.99 -8.47
C LYS A 94 4.98 -29.54 -9.64
N LYS A 95 5.46 -28.64 -10.52
CA LYS A 95 4.69 -28.04 -11.63
C LYS A 95 3.39 -27.35 -11.17
N ARG A 96 3.38 -26.84 -9.94
CA ARG A 96 2.25 -26.08 -9.33
C ARG A 96 2.53 -24.58 -9.25
N ASN A 97 3.72 -24.16 -9.68
CA ASN A 97 4.10 -22.76 -9.70
C ASN A 97 3.41 -22.03 -10.87
N SER A 98 2.92 -20.82 -10.61
CA SER A 98 2.57 -19.87 -11.67
C SER A 98 3.38 -18.59 -11.47
N LEU A 99 3.87 -18.02 -12.57
CA LEU A 99 4.63 -16.78 -12.56
C LEU A 99 3.85 -15.65 -11.86
N SER A 100 2.53 -15.56 -12.10
CA SER A 100 1.68 -14.55 -11.46
C SER A 100 1.62 -14.72 -9.94
N ARG A 101 1.58 -15.97 -9.44
CA ARG A 101 1.61 -16.23 -7.98
C ARG A 101 2.94 -15.80 -7.40
N PHE A 102 4.05 -16.18 -8.03
CA PHE A 102 5.40 -15.79 -7.60
C PHE A 102 5.55 -14.27 -7.56
N LEU A 103 5.19 -13.57 -8.65
CA LEU A 103 5.25 -12.11 -8.73
C LEU A 103 4.33 -11.40 -7.74
N SER A 104 3.19 -12.01 -7.37
CA SER A 104 2.28 -11.45 -6.37
C SER A 104 2.88 -11.38 -4.96
N VAL A 105 3.90 -12.19 -4.67
CA VAL A 105 4.65 -12.16 -3.40
C VAL A 105 5.94 -11.35 -3.57
N LEU A 106 6.66 -11.55 -4.68
CA LEU A 106 7.93 -10.88 -4.93
C LEU A 106 7.77 -9.35 -5.01
N SER A 107 6.78 -8.88 -5.78
CA SER A 107 6.56 -7.45 -6.00
C SER A 107 6.36 -6.68 -4.68
N PRO A 108 5.41 -7.04 -3.80
CA PRO A 108 5.26 -6.34 -2.53
C PRO A 108 6.47 -6.50 -1.62
N ALA A 109 7.13 -7.67 -1.60
CA ALA A 109 8.34 -7.88 -0.83
C ALA A 109 9.46 -6.92 -1.24
N MET A 110 9.70 -6.76 -2.55
CA MET A 110 10.70 -5.83 -3.08
C MET A 110 10.38 -4.37 -2.76
N VAL A 111 9.12 -3.96 -2.94
CA VAL A 111 8.68 -2.59 -2.61
C VAL A 111 8.90 -2.31 -1.12
N TYR A 112 8.47 -3.22 -0.23
CA TYR A 112 8.61 -3.03 1.22
C TYR A 112 10.07 -3.12 1.68
N PHE A 113 10.87 -4.00 1.09
CA PHE A 113 12.30 -4.07 1.33
C PHE A 113 12.97 -2.72 1.04
N TYR A 114 12.72 -2.17 -0.15
CA TYR A 114 13.25 -0.86 -0.52
C TYR A 114 12.74 0.25 0.41
N CYS A 115 11.43 0.35 0.59
CA CYS A 115 10.81 1.41 1.38
C CYS A 115 11.26 1.41 2.85
N PHE A 116 11.45 0.26 3.48
CA PHE A 116 11.67 0.23 4.94
C PHE A 116 13.11 -0.07 5.35
N PHE A 117 13.91 -0.73 4.51
CA PHE A 117 15.32 -0.99 4.82
C PHE A 117 16.31 -0.09 4.08
N ILE A 118 15.96 0.41 2.89
CA ILE A 118 16.89 1.20 2.07
C ILE A 118 16.54 2.69 2.16
N ALA A 119 15.31 3.06 1.84
CA ALA A 119 14.88 4.45 1.75
C ALA A 119 15.19 5.23 3.03
N GLN A 120 15.60 6.48 2.85
CA GLN A 120 16.04 7.40 3.89
C GLN A 120 15.13 8.62 4.02
N THR A 121 14.32 8.91 3.00
CA THR A 121 13.44 10.08 2.96
C THR A 121 11.98 9.70 2.78
N THR A 122 11.07 10.59 3.19
CA THR A 122 9.63 10.44 3.00
C THR A 122 9.26 10.13 1.57
N THR A 123 9.81 10.89 0.62
CA THR A 123 9.57 10.71 -0.81
C THR A 123 10.01 9.34 -1.32
N GLN A 124 11.16 8.83 -0.86
CA GLN A 124 11.66 7.50 -1.24
C GLN A 124 10.77 6.37 -0.71
N ILE A 125 10.05 6.59 0.40
CA ILE A 125 9.07 5.62 0.90
C ILE A 125 7.73 5.76 0.16
N LEU A 126 7.21 6.97 0.04
CA LEU A 126 5.86 7.21 -0.44
C LEU A 126 5.69 6.99 -1.94
N ILE A 127 6.66 7.40 -2.78
CA ILE A 127 6.51 7.25 -4.24
C ILE A 127 6.38 5.77 -4.64
N PRO A 128 7.26 4.85 -4.22
CA PRO A 128 7.12 3.44 -4.59
C PRO A 128 5.83 2.83 -4.05
N LEU A 129 5.43 3.20 -2.83
CA LEU A 129 4.16 2.77 -2.24
C LEU A 129 2.98 3.28 -3.09
N LEU A 130 2.95 4.57 -3.45
CA LEU A 130 1.91 5.16 -4.29
C LEU A 130 1.81 4.49 -5.66
N VAL A 131 2.95 4.20 -6.29
CA VAL A 131 3.00 3.49 -7.58
C VAL A 131 2.48 2.07 -7.42
N ALA A 132 2.93 1.34 -6.40
CA ALA A 132 2.47 -0.02 -6.11
C ALA A 132 0.97 -0.08 -5.76
N HIS A 133 0.42 1.02 -5.23
CA HIS A 133 -1.00 1.21 -4.98
C HIS A 133 -1.77 1.48 -6.27
N GLY A 134 -1.34 2.47 -7.05
CA GLY A 134 -2.04 2.96 -8.23
C GLY A 134 -2.04 1.99 -9.41
N LEU A 135 -0.96 1.23 -9.62
CA LEU A 135 -0.86 0.29 -10.75
C LEU A 135 -1.99 -0.77 -10.76
N PRO A 136 -2.29 -1.46 -9.64
CA PRO A 136 -3.45 -2.34 -9.55
C PRO A 136 -4.78 -1.67 -9.89
N TYR A 137 -4.99 -0.42 -9.46
CA TYR A 137 -6.19 0.35 -9.81
C TYR A 137 -6.27 0.64 -11.31
N LEU A 138 -5.17 1.06 -11.93
CA LEU A 138 -5.12 1.26 -13.38
C LEU A 138 -5.43 -0.04 -14.13
N ALA A 139 -4.92 -1.18 -13.65
CA ALA A 139 -5.24 -2.48 -14.22
C ALA A 139 -6.75 -2.80 -14.12
N VAL A 140 -7.34 -2.70 -12.91
CA VAL A 140 -8.77 -2.94 -12.68
C VAL A 140 -9.65 -1.98 -13.48
N MET A 141 -9.29 -0.70 -13.53
CA MET A 141 -9.99 0.31 -14.31
C MET A 141 -9.90 0.02 -15.80
N SER A 142 -8.73 -0.39 -16.32
CA SER A 142 -8.57 -0.74 -17.74
C SER A 142 -9.46 -1.91 -18.15
N LEU A 143 -9.63 -2.91 -17.28
CA LEU A 143 -10.54 -4.04 -17.50
C LEU A 143 -12.00 -3.60 -17.48
N SER A 144 -12.36 -2.70 -16.56
CA SER A 144 -13.70 -2.14 -16.43
C SER A 144 -14.08 -1.27 -17.64
N LEU A 145 -13.16 -0.41 -18.10
CA LEU A 145 -13.36 0.51 -19.22
C LEU A 145 -13.59 -0.22 -20.56
N LYS A 146 -12.96 -1.39 -20.77
CA LYS A 146 -13.21 -2.22 -21.97
C LYS A 146 -14.67 -2.64 -22.13
N ARG A 147 -15.45 -2.62 -21.04
CA ARG A 147 -16.87 -3.03 -21.01
C ARG A 147 -17.84 -1.85 -21.04
N LEU A 148 -17.35 -0.62 -20.92
CA LEU A 148 -18.18 0.59 -20.95
C LEU A 148 -18.29 1.14 -22.36
N ASN A 149 -19.49 1.63 -22.71
CA ASN A 149 -19.72 2.28 -23.98
C ASN A 149 -18.94 3.62 -24.02
N ARG A 150 -18.01 3.77 -24.98
CA ARG A 150 -17.13 4.95 -25.12
C ARG A 150 -17.91 6.28 -25.18
N SER A 151 -19.14 6.28 -25.68
CA SER A 151 -19.98 7.47 -25.75
C SER A 151 -20.43 8.02 -24.39
N LYS A 152 -20.36 7.21 -23.32
CA LYS A 152 -20.76 7.62 -21.96
C LYS A 152 -19.57 8.00 -21.06
N LEU A 153 -18.35 8.02 -21.60
CA LEU A 153 -17.11 8.21 -20.82
C LEU A 153 -16.62 9.66 -20.73
N LEU A 154 -17.10 10.58 -21.57
CA LEU A 154 -16.64 11.96 -21.57
C LEU A 154 -16.96 12.69 -20.25
N PHE A 155 -18.21 12.59 -19.78
CA PHE A 155 -18.64 13.26 -18.55
C PHE A 155 -17.92 12.72 -17.29
N PRO A 156 -17.83 11.39 -17.07
CA PRO A 156 -17.01 10.84 -15.98
C PRO A 156 -15.54 11.23 -16.07
N ALA A 157 -14.94 11.23 -17.27
CA ALA A 157 -13.54 11.60 -17.44
C ALA A 157 -13.28 13.08 -17.11
N VAL A 158 -14.17 13.98 -17.55
CA VAL A 158 -14.11 15.41 -17.20
C VAL A 158 -14.28 15.60 -15.70
N LEU A 159 -15.25 14.92 -15.08
CA LEU A 159 -15.46 15.00 -13.64
C LEU A 159 -14.23 14.51 -12.85
N ILE A 160 -13.68 13.34 -13.19
CA ILE A 160 -12.47 12.80 -12.55
C ILE A 160 -11.29 13.76 -12.73
N THR A 161 -11.09 14.29 -13.94
CA THR A 161 -9.98 15.21 -14.22
C THR A 161 -10.15 16.52 -13.45
N ALA A 162 -11.36 17.09 -13.43
CA ALA A 162 -11.66 18.30 -12.68
C ALA A 162 -11.47 18.08 -11.17
N THR A 163 -11.96 16.96 -10.63
CA THR A 163 -11.76 16.61 -9.22
C THR A 163 -10.29 16.39 -8.89
N ALA A 164 -9.51 15.74 -9.76
CA ALA A 164 -8.08 15.54 -9.54
C ALA A 164 -7.30 16.86 -9.57
N LEU A 165 -7.62 17.76 -10.50
CA LEU A 165 -6.97 19.08 -10.60
C LEU A 165 -7.35 19.97 -9.42
N VAL A 166 -8.65 20.10 -9.12
CA VAL A 166 -9.12 20.93 -8.01
C VAL A 166 -8.64 20.35 -6.68
N GLY A 167 -8.81 19.05 -6.47
CA GLY A 167 -8.38 18.35 -5.26
C GLY A 167 -6.87 18.45 -5.05
N GLY A 168 -6.06 18.20 -6.08
CA GLY A 168 -4.60 18.29 -5.98
C GLY A 168 -4.10 19.73 -5.76
N LEU A 169 -4.73 20.73 -6.40
CA LEU A 169 -4.41 22.14 -6.14
C LEU A 169 -4.82 22.57 -4.72
N MET A 170 -5.97 22.10 -4.25
CA MET A 170 -6.43 22.35 -2.88
C MET A 170 -5.54 21.68 -1.85
N GLU A 171 -5.05 20.46 -2.10
CA GLU A 171 -4.11 19.75 -1.22
C GLU A 171 -2.81 20.52 -1.07
N LYS A 172 -2.21 20.99 -2.18
CA LYS A 172 -1.00 21.82 -2.13
C LYS A 172 -1.21 23.13 -1.36
N TRP A 173 -2.33 23.81 -1.61
CA TRP A 173 -2.66 25.03 -0.88
C TRP A 173 -2.88 24.74 0.61
N PHE A 174 -3.54 23.63 0.93
CA PHE A 174 -3.79 23.20 2.30
C PHE A 174 -2.49 22.87 3.03
N GLU A 175 -1.60 22.07 2.43
CA GLU A 175 -0.28 21.76 3.01
C GLU A 175 0.48 23.05 3.33
N GLY A 176 0.55 24.00 2.39
CA GLY A 176 1.22 25.28 2.62
C GLY A 176 0.53 26.18 3.66
N ALA A 177 -0.80 26.17 3.74
CA ALA A 177 -1.55 26.96 4.72
C ALA A 177 -1.43 26.40 6.15
N PHE A 178 -1.18 25.09 6.29
CA PHE A 178 -1.09 24.41 7.58
C PHE A 178 0.34 24.04 7.98
N GLU A 179 1.34 24.25 7.13
CA GLU A 179 2.74 23.89 7.37
C GLU A 179 3.24 24.44 8.71
N THR A 180 3.13 25.75 8.93
CA THR A 180 3.53 26.41 10.18
C THR A 180 2.77 25.93 11.41
N ILE A 181 1.51 25.52 11.23
CA ILE A 181 0.64 25.08 12.31
C ILE A 181 0.95 23.62 12.69
N ILE A 182 1.20 22.77 11.70
CA ILE A 182 1.56 21.35 11.83
C ILE A 182 2.89 21.19 12.59
N TYR A 183 3.87 22.07 12.34
CA TYR A 183 5.17 22.02 13.01
C TYR A 183 5.18 22.63 14.42
N ASN A 184 4.10 23.29 14.87
CA ASN A 184 3.92 23.82 16.23
C ASN A 184 2.57 23.38 16.87
N PRO A 185 2.41 22.09 17.19
CA PRO A 185 1.14 21.55 17.69
C PRO A 185 0.72 22.12 19.07
N ALA A 186 1.65 22.68 19.84
CA ALA A 186 1.38 23.26 21.15
C ALA A 186 0.53 24.54 21.09
N GLU A 187 0.48 25.22 19.95
CA GLU A 187 -0.27 26.47 19.76
C GLU A 187 -1.57 26.26 18.97
N MET A 188 -1.88 25.01 18.56
CA MET A 188 -3.10 24.74 17.79
C MET A 188 -4.36 24.84 18.63
N LEU A 189 -5.24 25.77 18.25
CA LEU A 189 -6.64 25.74 18.67
C LEU A 189 -7.30 24.42 18.23
N PHE A 190 -8.23 23.91 19.04
CA PHE A 190 -9.02 22.72 18.75
C PHE A 190 -9.66 22.72 17.34
N GLY A 191 -10.08 23.90 16.85
CA GLY A 191 -10.66 24.05 15.51
C GLY A 191 -9.73 23.60 14.38
N HIS A 192 -8.41 23.81 14.49
CA HIS A 192 -7.45 23.36 13.48
C HIS A 192 -7.34 21.84 13.46
N HIS A 193 -7.30 21.19 14.63
CA HIS A 193 -7.31 19.74 14.74
C HIS A 193 -8.59 19.13 14.15
N ALA A 194 -9.75 19.73 14.45
CA ALA A 194 -11.04 19.28 13.91
C ALA A 194 -11.06 19.38 12.38
N LEU A 195 -10.55 20.48 11.83
CA LEU A 195 -10.51 20.72 10.38
C LEU A 195 -9.55 19.75 9.68
N ILE A 196 -8.35 19.49 10.22
CA ILE A 196 -7.47 18.41 9.73
C ILE A 196 -8.19 17.06 9.76
N GLY A 197 -8.91 16.76 10.85
CA GLY A 197 -9.72 15.54 10.95
C GLY A 197 -10.73 15.40 9.81
N VAL A 198 -11.43 16.48 9.45
CA VAL A 198 -12.38 16.50 8.31
C VAL A 198 -11.68 16.24 6.98
N PHE A 199 -10.49 16.80 6.76
CA PHE A 199 -9.71 16.54 5.53
C PHE A 199 -9.20 15.10 5.43
N LEU A 200 -9.00 14.42 6.56
CA LEU A 200 -8.65 12.99 6.57
C LEU A 200 -9.86 12.08 6.31
N VAL A 201 -11.10 12.58 6.41
CA VAL A 201 -12.30 11.75 6.20
C VAL A 201 -12.31 11.11 4.80
N PRO A 202 -12.13 11.84 3.68
CA PRO A 202 -12.04 11.22 2.36
C PRO A 202 -10.96 10.14 2.27
N LEU A 203 -9.79 10.37 2.87
CA LEU A 203 -8.69 9.41 2.91
C LEU A 203 -9.09 8.12 3.65
N PHE A 204 -9.77 8.23 4.80
CA PHE A 204 -10.25 7.06 5.53
C PHE A 204 -11.38 6.33 4.81
N TYR A 205 -12.32 7.05 4.20
CA TYR A 205 -13.38 6.45 3.38
C TYR A 205 -12.80 5.69 2.19
N HIS A 206 -11.78 6.24 1.52
CA HIS A 206 -11.03 5.54 0.47
C HIS A 206 -10.53 4.17 0.96
N PHE A 207 -9.89 4.11 2.14
CA PHE A 207 -9.43 2.84 2.71
C PHE A 207 -10.56 1.85 2.99
N ILE A 208 -11.73 2.33 3.41
CA ILE A 208 -12.91 1.50 3.64
C ILE A 208 -13.46 0.94 2.32
N PHE A 209 -13.62 1.77 1.30
CA PHE A 209 -14.12 1.32 0.00
C PHE A 209 -13.20 0.30 -0.66
N ASP A 210 -11.89 0.54 -0.62
CA ASP A 210 -10.90 -0.41 -1.12
C ASP A 210 -10.94 -1.74 -0.39
N ALA A 211 -11.17 -1.73 0.93
CA ALA A 211 -11.32 -2.96 1.70
C ALA A 211 -12.54 -3.80 1.25
N HIS A 212 -13.48 -3.23 0.50
CA HIS A 212 -14.57 -3.94 -0.18
C HIS A 212 -14.16 -4.43 -1.58
N ILE A 213 -13.46 -3.60 -2.37
CA ILE A 213 -12.96 -3.96 -3.72
C ILE A 213 -12.08 -5.21 -3.65
N TRP A 214 -11.18 -5.27 -2.68
CA TRP A 214 -10.22 -6.37 -2.53
C TRP A 214 -10.83 -7.65 -1.90
N ARG A 215 -12.15 -7.68 -1.63
CA ARG A 215 -12.83 -8.91 -1.20
C ARG A 215 -13.19 -9.77 -2.41
N ALA A 216 -12.62 -10.97 -2.46
CA ALA A 216 -12.88 -11.97 -3.51
C ALA A 216 -14.36 -12.39 -3.68
N LYS A 217 -15.24 -12.03 -2.74
CA LYS A 217 -16.68 -12.37 -2.75
C LYS A 217 -17.59 -11.28 -3.35
N HIS A 218 -17.08 -10.09 -3.67
CA HIS A 218 -17.94 -9.01 -4.18
C HIS A 218 -18.50 -9.35 -5.57
N ALA A 219 -19.75 -8.98 -5.85
CA ALA A 219 -20.38 -9.23 -7.15
C ALA A 219 -19.64 -8.50 -8.27
N ASP A 220 -19.26 -7.24 -8.06
CA ASP A 220 -18.49 -6.46 -9.04
C ASP A 220 -17.04 -6.92 -9.19
N ALA A 221 -16.48 -7.55 -8.14
CA ALA A 221 -15.23 -8.27 -8.27
C ALA A 221 -15.39 -9.44 -9.26
N LYS A 222 -16.51 -10.19 -9.24
CA LYS A 222 -16.75 -11.22 -10.29
C LYS A 222 -16.78 -10.62 -11.69
N VAL A 223 -17.25 -9.37 -11.85
CA VAL A 223 -17.31 -8.67 -13.14
C VAL A 223 -15.92 -8.32 -13.67
N VAL A 224 -14.96 -7.92 -12.82
CA VAL A 224 -13.57 -7.67 -13.26
C VAL A 224 -12.80 -8.98 -13.49
N PHE A 225 -13.23 -10.08 -12.85
CA PHE A 225 -12.43 -11.30 -12.67
C PHE A 225 -12.98 -12.56 -13.36
N GLN A 226 -13.97 -12.44 -14.27
CA GLN A 226 -14.43 -13.45 -15.24
C GLN A 226 -14.29 -12.89 -16.65
#